data_AF-A0A9W4TXG1-F1
#
_entry.id   AF-A0A9W4TXG1-F1
#
_cell.length_a   1.000
_cell.length_b   1.000
_cell.length_c   1.000
_cell.angle_alpha   90.00
_cell.angle_beta   90.00
_cell.angle_gamma   90.00
#
_symmetry.space_group_name_H-M   'P 1'
#
loop_
_entity.id
_entity.type
_entity.pdbx_description
1 polymer ?
#
loop_
_entity_poly.entity_id
_entity_poly.type
_entity_poly.pdbx_seq_one_letter_code
_entity_poly.pdbx_strand_id
1 'polypeptide(L)'
;MLFNTFFLFVVSSLVYSQPVQKCALPKDIVSVGTHGWAMSPDEPCIPGKYCPYACPPGQLMNQWAESSKAYAYPDSMNGGLKCNSDGSVSKSFDRPYCKDGKKTVSVKNKSGKEVSFCQTVLPGNEAMLIPTGIQGNSEQVLAVPGTDYWASTAAHYYINKPGIGTKQGCVWGKSSEDIGNWAPYVAGMNMDKNGNTFVKIGYNPKYIDDFNGKVPNFGIRIVCDDKSKCNGLECEINPKDGYNKVRGPSKGVSLNAQYCIVTATNYSKAKIEVFEV
;
A
#
# COMPACT_ATOMS: atom_id res chain seq x y z
N MET A 1 56.93 -49.36 28.19
CA MET A 1 55.56 -48.81 28.30
C MET A 1 55.56 -47.46 27.61
N LEU A 2 54.97 -47.38 26.41
CA LEU A 2 54.89 -46.16 25.60
C LEU A 2 53.70 -45.31 26.07
N PHE A 3 53.96 -44.08 26.50
CA PHE A 3 52.92 -43.09 26.73
C PHE A 3 52.65 -42.34 25.41
N ASN A 4 51.42 -42.48 24.90
CA ASN A 4 50.97 -41.86 23.66
C ASN A 4 50.09 -40.66 24.02
N THR A 5 50.62 -39.44 23.91
CA THR A 5 49.90 -38.20 24.22
C THR A 5 49.24 -37.67 22.95
N PHE A 6 47.95 -37.94 22.79
CA PHE A 6 47.12 -37.34 21.73
C PHE A 6 46.79 -35.89 22.09
N PHE A 7 47.36 -34.92 21.38
CA PHE A 7 46.89 -33.54 21.39
C PHE A 7 45.65 -33.42 20.49
N LEU A 8 44.47 -33.22 21.09
CA LEU A 8 43.28 -32.78 20.35
C LEU A 8 43.41 -31.29 20.03
N PHE A 9 43.63 -30.97 18.76
CA PHE A 9 43.42 -29.62 18.25
C PHE A 9 41.93 -29.39 18.01
N VAL A 10 41.28 -28.61 18.86
CA VAL A 10 39.93 -28.10 18.60
C VAL A 10 40.04 -26.95 17.60
N VAL A 11 39.76 -27.23 16.34
CA VAL A 11 39.63 -26.20 15.30
C VAL A 11 38.30 -25.47 15.53
N SER A 12 38.35 -24.33 16.22
CA SER A 12 37.20 -23.44 16.33
C SER A 12 37.01 -22.74 14.98
N SER A 13 36.17 -23.32 14.12
CA SER A 13 35.79 -22.70 12.85
C SER A 13 34.90 -21.50 13.11
N LEU A 14 35.49 -20.30 13.07
CA LEU A 14 34.77 -19.04 12.95
C LEU A 14 33.95 -19.09 11.66
N VAL A 15 32.64 -19.29 11.78
CA VAL A 15 31.70 -19.15 10.66
C VAL A 15 31.63 -17.66 10.34
N TYR A 16 32.46 -17.23 9.39
CA TYR A 16 32.31 -15.90 8.78
C TYR A 16 30.96 -15.89 8.05
N SER A 17 29.98 -15.21 8.61
CA SER A 17 28.73 -14.91 7.92
C SER A 17 29.07 -14.09 6.68
N GLN A 18 29.01 -14.73 5.51
CA GLN A 18 29.17 -14.03 4.24
C GLN A 18 28.09 -12.94 4.16
N PRO A 19 28.41 -11.72 3.69
CA PRO A 19 27.42 -10.67 3.56
C PRO A 19 26.26 -11.18 2.70
N VAL A 20 25.04 -11.06 3.22
CA VAL A 20 23.83 -11.59 2.56
C VAL A 20 23.72 -10.95 1.18
N GLN A 21 23.80 -11.79 0.14
CA GLN A 21 23.65 -11.35 -1.24
C GLN A 21 22.24 -10.77 -1.42
N LYS A 22 22.15 -9.49 -1.79
CA LYS A 22 20.88 -8.80 -2.04
C LYS A 22 20.58 -8.80 -3.53
N CYS A 23 19.31 -8.99 -3.87
CA CYS A 23 18.89 -8.94 -5.27
C CYS A 23 18.74 -7.51 -5.80
N ALA A 24 19.18 -7.30 -7.03
CA ALA A 24 19.12 -6.01 -7.70
C ALA A 24 17.72 -5.68 -8.21
N LEU A 25 17.30 -4.43 -8.03
CA LEU A 25 16.02 -3.91 -8.51
C LEU A 25 16.10 -3.61 -10.02
N PRO A 26 15.17 -4.13 -10.85
CA PRO A 26 15.05 -3.69 -12.25
C PRO A 26 14.83 -2.18 -12.41
N LYS A 27 15.19 -1.62 -13.57
CA LYS A 27 15.08 -0.17 -13.83
C LYS A 27 13.66 0.35 -14.06
N ASP A 28 12.75 -0.52 -14.49
CA ASP A 28 11.39 -0.15 -14.91
C ASP A 28 10.37 -0.12 -13.76
N ILE A 29 10.84 -0.23 -12.52
CA ILE A 29 10.01 -0.25 -11.31
C ILE A 29 10.43 0.87 -10.35
N VAL A 30 9.49 1.31 -9.51
CA VAL A 30 9.72 2.44 -8.61
C VAL A 30 10.55 1.96 -7.42
N SER A 31 11.71 2.59 -7.22
CA SER A 31 12.55 2.33 -6.04
C SER A 31 11.89 2.91 -4.79
N VAL A 32 11.60 2.05 -3.81
CA VAL A 32 10.92 2.42 -2.56
C VAL A 32 11.60 1.79 -1.35
N GLY A 33 11.32 2.33 -0.16
CA GLY A 33 11.91 1.83 1.09
C GLY A 33 13.44 1.92 1.15
N THR A 34 14.03 1.28 2.15
CA THR A 34 15.47 1.35 2.45
C THR A 34 16.33 0.59 1.42
N HIS A 35 15.74 -0.35 0.70
CA HIS A 35 16.46 -1.29 -0.18
C HIS A 35 15.95 -1.27 -1.63
N GLY A 36 15.12 -0.29 -1.99
CA GLY A 36 14.53 -0.15 -3.32
C GLY A 36 13.32 -1.05 -3.57
N TRP A 37 13.06 -2.03 -2.71
CA TRP A 37 11.93 -2.96 -2.79
C TRP A 37 10.77 -2.49 -1.91
N ALA A 38 9.54 -2.86 -2.28
CA ALA A 38 8.35 -2.63 -1.47
C ALA A 38 8.27 -3.69 -0.36
N MET A 39 9.31 -3.74 0.46
CA MET A 39 9.49 -4.67 1.57
C MET A 39 9.82 -3.90 2.83
N SER A 40 9.40 -4.43 3.98
CA SER A 40 9.73 -3.82 5.28
C SER A 40 11.26 -3.77 5.48
N PRO A 41 11.79 -2.80 6.24
CA PRO A 41 13.24 -2.64 6.42
C PRO A 41 13.96 -3.88 6.96
N ASP A 42 13.28 -4.69 7.77
CA ASP A 42 13.72 -5.94 8.37
C ASP A 42 13.50 -7.18 7.47
N GLU A 43 12.89 -6.99 6.30
CA GLU A 43 12.62 -8.04 5.32
C GLU A 43 13.38 -7.78 4.01
N PRO A 44 14.72 -7.91 3.97
CA PRO A 44 15.46 -7.65 2.74
C PRO A 44 15.14 -8.69 1.65
N CYS A 45 15.21 -8.24 0.39
CA CYS A 45 15.13 -9.09 -0.79
C CYS A 45 16.42 -9.90 -0.96
N ILE A 46 16.35 -11.19 -0.64
CA ILE A 46 17.50 -12.11 -0.58
C ILE A 46 17.17 -13.43 -1.30
N PRO A 47 18.17 -14.21 -1.74
CA PRO A 47 17.97 -15.44 -2.49
C PRO A 47 16.90 -16.35 -1.91
N GLY A 48 16.04 -16.88 -2.78
CA GLY A 48 14.94 -17.75 -2.40
C GLY A 48 13.65 -17.03 -2.00
N LYS A 49 13.66 -15.72 -1.77
CA LYS A 49 12.42 -14.96 -1.49
C LYS A 49 11.75 -14.46 -2.78
N TYR A 50 10.44 -14.25 -2.67
CA TYR A 50 9.71 -13.36 -3.57
C TYR A 50 9.78 -11.94 -3.01
N CYS A 51 10.09 -10.98 -3.87
CA CYS A 51 10.36 -9.60 -3.49
C CYS A 51 9.35 -8.65 -4.14
N PRO A 52 8.33 -8.20 -3.39
CA PRO A 52 7.39 -7.19 -3.85
C PRO A 52 8.07 -5.87 -4.22
N TYR A 53 7.49 -5.18 -5.20
CA TYR A 53 7.99 -3.89 -5.68
C TYR A 53 6.84 -2.92 -5.96
N ALA A 54 7.20 -1.64 -6.08
CA ALA A 54 6.25 -0.58 -6.40
C ALA A 54 6.20 -0.32 -7.91
N CYS A 55 4.98 -0.11 -8.40
CA CYS A 55 4.73 0.37 -9.75
C CYS A 55 4.42 1.87 -9.75
N PRO A 56 4.55 2.56 -10.89
CA PRO A 56 4.14 3.95 -11.01
C PRO A 56 2.69 4.19 -10.56
N PRO A 57 2.33 5.40 -10.09
CA PRO A 57 0.98 5.74 -9.71
C PRO A 57 -0.08 5.33 -10.75
N GLY A 58 -1.15 4.69 -10.29
CA GLY A 58 -2.22 4.17 -11.16
C GLY A 58 -2.00 2.73 -11.66
N GLN A 59 -0.82 2.15 -11.42
CA GLN A 59 -0.47 0.79 -11.82
C GLN A 59 -0.36 -0.16 -10.62
N LEU A 60 -0.54 -1.44 -10.89
CA LEU A 60 -0.44 -2.54 -9.95
C LEU A 60 0.74 -3.44 -10.30
N MET A 61 1.36 -4.02 -9.27
CA MET A 61 2.37 -5.06 -9.43
C MET A 61 1.78 -6.24 -10.19
N ASN A 62 2.46 -6.73 -11.21
CA ASN A 62 1.96 -7.76 -12.11
C ASN A 62 2.84 -9.02 -12.10
N GLN A 63 3.57 -9.26 -11.01
CA GLN A 63 4.38 -10.46 -10.80
C GLN A 63 4.20 -10.95 -9.36
N TRP A 64 4.21 -12.27 -9.18
CA TRP A 64 4.09 -12.99 -7.92
C TRP A 64 4.33 -14.48 -8.21
N ALA A 65 4.49 -15.31 -7.19
CA ALA A 65 4.66 -16.76 -7.41
C ALA A 65 3.44 -17.38 -8.09
N GLU A 66 3.63 -18.27 -9.07
CA GLU A 66 2.52 -19.01 -9.70
C GLU A 66 1.66 -19.80 -8.70
N SER A 67 2.26 -20.21 -7.57
CA SER A 67 1.58 -20.87 -6.46
C SER A 67 0.73 -19.93 -5.60
N SER A 68 1.00 -18.63 -5.62
CA SER A 68 0.26 -17.63 -4.83
C SER A 68 -1.10 -17.36 -5.45
N LYS A 69 -2.11 -18.12 -4.99
CA LYS A 69 -3.47 -18.11 -5.56
C LYS A 69 -4.54 -17.62 -4.58
N ALA A 70 -4.19 -17.44 -3.31
CA ALA A 70 -5.13 -17.08 -2.26
C ALA A 70 -4.58 -15.97 -1.38
N TYR A 71 -5.50 -15.16 -0.85
CA TYR A 71 -5.22 -14.22 0.21
C TYR A 71 -5.21 -14.93 1.56
N ALA A 72 -4.20 -15.77 1.76
CA ALA A 72 -3.96 -16.50 3.00
C ALA A 72 -2.45 -16.64 3.22
N TYR A 73 -2.02 -16.55 4.49
CA TYR A 73 -0.63 -16.81 4.83
C TYR A 73 -0.30 -18.32 4.68
N PRO A 74 0.88 -18.70 4.16
CA PRO A 74 1.97 -17.84 3.69
C PRO A 74 1.86 -17.42 2.22
N ASP A 75 0.88 -17.93 1.46
CA ASP A 75 0.74 -17.69 0.01
C ASP A 75 0.67 -16.20 -0.34
N SER A 76 0.02 -15.40 0.49
CA SER A 76 -0.12 -13.96 0.32
C SER A 76 1.21 -13.22 0.31
N MET A 77 2.25 -13.75 0.93
CA MET A 77 3.56 -13.11 1.06
C MET A 77 4.38 -13.18 -0.24
N ASN A 78 4.01 -14.07 -1.16
CA ASN A 78 4.84 -14.43 -2.32
C ASN A 78 4.62 -13.51 -3.53
N GLY A 79 4.67 -12.19 -3.31
CA GLY A 79 4.51 -11.17 -4.33
C GLY A 79 5.81 -10.74 -5.02
N GLY A 80 5.70 -10.19 -6.23
CA GLY A 80 6.81 -9.60 -6.96
C GLY A 80 7.71 -10.59 -7.68
N LEU A 81 9.01 -10.35 -7.65
CA LEU A 81 10.00 -11.13 -8.41
C LEU A 81 10.70 -12.17 -7.54
N LYS A 82 11.04 -13.32 -8.12
CA LYS A 82 11.86 -14.31 -7.43
C LYS A 82 13.30 -13.84 -7.39
N CYS A 83 13.90 -13.76 -6.21
CA CYS A 83 15.33 -13.55 -6.05
C CYS A 83 16.08 -14.89 -6.20
N ASN A 84 16.96 -14.96 -7.20
CA ASN A 84 17.72 -16.15 -7.56
C ASN A 84 18.97 -16.30 -6.67
N SER A 85 19.58 -17.48 -6.71
CA SER A 85 20.79 -17.79 -5.90
C SER A 85 22.00 -16.91 -6.23
N ASP A 86 22.05 -16.34 -7.42
CA ASP A 86 23.13 -15.47 -7.91
C ASP A 86 22.84 -13.97 -7.70
N GLY A 87 21.74 -13.61 -7.01
CA GLY A 87 21.35 -12.22 -6.79
C GLY A 87 20.65 -11.56 -7.99
N SER A 88 20.41 -12.29 -9.08
CA SER A 88 19.52 -11.85 -10.16
C SER A 88 18.04 -12.06 -9.78
N VAL A 89 17.12 -11.50 -10.57
CA VAL A 89 15.67 -11.64 -10.33
C VAL A 89 14.96 -12.21 -11.54
N SER A 90 13.97 -13.06 -11.29
CA SER A 90 13.13 -13.69 -12.32
C SER A 90 11.68 -13.28 -12.19
N LYS A 91 11.03 -13.08 -13.34
CA LYS A 91 9.57 -13.01 -13.44
C LYS A 91 9.00 -14.42 -13.36
N SER A 92 7.84 -14.56 -12.74
CA SER A 92 7.08 -15.82 -12.75
C SER A 92 6.16 -15.92 -13.96
N PHE A 93 5.80 -14.79 -14.57
CA PHE A 93 4.90 -14.74 -15.72
C PHE A 93 5.55 -13.96 -16.86
N ASP A 94 5.35 -14.42 -18.09
CA ASP A 94 5.71 -13.68 -19.31
C ASP A 94 4.73 -12.52 -19.55
N ARG A 95 4.86 -11.48 -18.72
CA ARG A 95 4.09 -10.24 -18.79
C ARG A 95 4.92 -9.08 -18.20
N PRO A 96 4.50 -7.82 -18.38
CA PRO A 96 5.19 -6.67 -17.82
C PRO A 96 5.30 -6.73 -16.29
N TYR A 97 6.22 -5.95 -15.70
CA TYR A 97 6.30 -5.80 -14.25
C TYR A 97 5.05 -5.12 -13.70
N CYS A 98 4.59 -4.07 -14.37
CA CYS A 98 3.44 -3.29 -13.93
C CYS A 98 2.31 -3.40 -14.94
N LYS A 99 1.06 -3.42 -14.45
CA LYS A 99 -0.14 -3.29 -15.28
C LYS A 99 -0.97 -2.12 -14.80
N ASP A 100 -1.64 -1.44 -15.73
CA ASP A 100 -2.59 -0.39 -15.37
C ASP A 100 -3.72 -0.96 -14.49
N GLY A 101 -4.10 -0.20 -13.46
CA GLY A 101 -5.40 -0.38 -12.80
C GLY A 101 -6.54 0.05 -13.72
N LYS A 102 -7.77 0.05 -13.20
CA LYS A 102 -8.97 0.38 -13.99
C LYS A 102 -9.15 1.87 -14.28
N LYS A 103 -8.30 2.76 -13.72
CA LYS A 103 -8.29 4.21 -13.96
C LYS A 103 -9.62 4.92 -13.66
N THR A 104 -10.41 4.39 -12.73
CA THR A 104 -11.72 4.95 -12.34
C THR A 104 -11.70 5.79 -11.07
N VAL A 105 -10.56 5.85 -10.36
CA VAL A 105 -10.38 6.68 -9.18
C VAL A 105 -9.13 7.54 -9.32
N SER A 106 -9.27 8.83 -9.05
CA SER A 106 -8.15 9.75 -8.87
C SER A 106 -8.25 10.48 -7.53
N VAL A 107 -7.14 11.11 -7.13
CA VAL A 107 -7.08 12.03 -5.99
C VAL A 107 -6.91 13.44 -6.52
N LYS A 108 -7.77 14.36 -6.10
CA LYS A 108 -7.66 15.79 -6.39
C LYS A 108 -7.22 16.52 -5.12
N ASN A 109 -5.98 16.97 -5.09
CA ASN A 109 -5.42 17.65 -3.93
C ASN A 109 -5.70 19.15 -4.00
N LYS A 110 -6.48 19.69 -3.05
CA LYS A 110 -6.81 21.12 -2.95
C LYS A 110 -6.05 21.84 -1.82
N SER A 111 -5.09 21.18 -1.16
CA SER A 111 -4.39 21.69 0.04
C SER A 111 -3.12 22.51 -0.25
N GLY A 112 -2.78 22.76 -1.51
CA GLY A 112 -1.56 23.50 -1.89
C GLY A 112 -0.21 22.84 -1.55
N LYS A 113 -0.19 21.82 -0.68
CA LYS A 113 0.99 21.03 -0.28
C LYS A 113 0.88 19.60 -0.81
N GLU A 114 2.00 18.89 -0.95
CA GLU A 114 1.96 17.47 -1.32
C GLU A 114 1.18 16.64 -0.27
N VAL A 115 0.39 15.68 -0.75
CA VAL A 115 -0.27 14.65 0.06
C VAL A 115 0.20 13.29 -0.44
N SER A 116 0.45 12.34 0.46
CA SER A 116 0.83 10.97 0.09
C SER A 116 -0.27 9.96 0.41
N PHE A 117 -0.60 9.17 -0.62
CA PHE A 117 -1.44 7.98 -0.55
C PHE A 117 -0.52 6.77 -0.67
N CYS A 118 -0.44 5.96 0.39
CA CYS A 118 0.49 4.84 0.48
C CYS A 118 -0.28 3.53 0.39
N GLN A 119 -0.16 2.86 -0.76
CA GLN A 119 -0.83 1.59 -1.01
C GLN A 119 -0.17 0.46 -0.22
N THR A 120 -0.97 -0.45 0.33
CA THR A 120 -0.48 -1.69 0.92
C THR A 120 0.12 -2.61 -0.13
N VAL A 121 1.19 -3.30 0.24
CA VAL A 121 1.87 -4.26 -0.63
C VAL A 121 1.09 -5.56 -0.66
N LEU A 122 0.41 -5.81 -1.78
CA LEU A 122 -0.38 -7.02 -1.97
C LEU A 122 -0.28 -7.54 -3.43
N PRO A 123 0.09 -8.82 -3.66
CA PRO A 123 0.60 -9.78 -2.67
C PRO A 123 1.87 -9.29 -1.97
N GLY A 124 1.97 -9.55 -0.67
CA GLY A 124 3.06 -9.15 0.19
C GLY A 124 2.62 -9.16 1.65
N ASN A 125 3.33 -8.37 2.46
CA ASN A 125 3.14 -8.28 3.92
C ASN A 125 2.12 -7.21 4.35
N GLU A 126 1.42 -6.59 3.39
CA GLU A 126 0.45 -5.49 3.61
C GLU A 126 1.00 -4.21 4.22
N ALA A 127 2.32 -4.05 4.35
CA ALA A 127 2.91 -2.76 4.70
C ALA A 127 2.56 -1.71 3.63
N MET A 128 2.36 -0.46 4.04
CA MET A 128 1.93 0.65 3.18
C MET A 128 3.12 1.34 2.49
N LEU A 129 3.79 0.59 1.62
CA LEU A 129 5.10 0.99 1.09
C LEU A 129 5.07 1.47 -0.37
N ILE A 130 3.94 1.29 -1.09
CA ILE A 130 3.83 1.68 -2.50
C ILE A 130 3.32 3.13 -2.57
N PRO A 131 4.15 4.12 -2.97
CA PRO A 131 3.81 5.52 -2.83
C PRO A 131 3.04 6.06 -4.02
N THR A 132 2.05 6.89 -3.74
CA THR A 132 1.48 7.84 -4.70
C THR A 132 1.50 9.23 -4.06
N GLY A 133 2.38 10.09 -4.56
CA GLY A 133 2.44 11.51 -4.15
C GLY A 133 1.58 12.37 -5.06
N ILE A 134 0.78 13.26 -4.47
CA ILE A 134 -0.08 14.19 -5.20
C ILE A 134 0.31 15.59 -4.81
N GLN A 135 0.89 16.33 -5.74
CA GLN A 135 1.32 17.72 -5.52
C GLN A 135 0.12 18.62 -5.21
N GLY A 136 0.40 19.78 -4.59
CA GLY A 136 -0.63 20.76 -4.30
C GLY A 136 -1.36 21.21 -5.57
N ASN A 137 -2.69 21.28 -5.51
CA ASN A 137 -3.54 21.70 -6.63
C ASN A 137 -3.45 20.82 -7.88
N SER A 138 -2.94 19.58 -7.76
CA SER A 138 -2.87 18.62 -8.85
C SER A 138 -3.85 17.45 -8.68
N GLU A 139 -3.95 16.63 -9.72
CA GLU A 139 -4.74 15.40 -9.72
C GLU A 139 -3.85 14.22 -10.12
N GLN A 140 -4.04 13.06 -9.47
CA GLN A 140 -3.29 11.84 -9.76
C GLN A 140 -4.20 10.62 -9.72
N VAL A 141 -4.10 9.73 -10.70
CA VAL A 141 -4.85 8.46 -10.74
C VAL A 141 -4.32 7.50 -9.68
N LEU A 142 -5.22 6.80 -8.99
CA LEU A 142 -4.91 5.69 -8.10
C LEU A 142 -5.03 4.35 -8.82
N ALA A 143 -4.28 3.36 -8.33
CA ALA A 143 -4.40 2.00 -8.82
C ALA A 143 -5.70 1.37 -8.27
N VAL A 144 -6.61 1.01 -9.18
CA VAL A 144 -7.86 0.32 -8.88
C VAL A 144 -7.77 -1.10 -9.47
N PRO A 145 -7.69 -2.15 -8.66
CA PRO A 145 -7.73 -3.52 -9.16
C PRO A 145 -9.12 -3.92 -9.63
N GLY A 146 -9.17 -4.73 -10.67
CA GLY A 146 -10.36 -5.50 -11.04
C GLY A 146 -10.32 -6.91 -10.48
N THR A 147 -11.36 -7.69 -10.76
CA THR A 147 -11.43 -9.10 -10.38
C THR A 147 -10.32 -9.96 -10.99
N ASP A 148 -9.67 -9.50 -12.06
CA ASP A 148 -8.51 -10.12 -12.72
C ASP A 148 -7.17 -9.86 -12.01
N TYR A 149 -7.17 -9.06 -10.94
CA TYR A 149 -5.99 -8.87 -10.10
C TYR A 149 -5.80 -10.06 -9.15
N TRP A 150 -4.59 -10.18 -8.59
CA TRP A 150 -4.19 -11.27 -7.70
C TRP A 150 -5.27 -11.55 -6.63
N ALA A 151 -5.74 -12.80 -6.58
CA ALA A 151 -6.81 -13.26 -5.69
C ALA A 151 -8.08 -12.38 -5.66
N SER A 152 -8.38 -11.68 -6.77
CA SER A 152 -9.50 -10.72 -6.90
C SER A 152 -9.53 -9.66 -5.78
N THR A 153 -8.36 -9.26 -5.30
CA THR A 153 -8.20 -8.36 -4.15
C THR A 153 -8.49 -6.90 -4.49
N ALA A 154 -8.70 -6.10 -3.44
CA ALA A 154 -8.83 -4.65 -3.51
C ALA A 154 -7.49 -3.95 -3.22
N ALA A 155 -7.38 -2.69 -3.61
CA ALA A 155 -6.28 -1.84 -3.17
C ALA A 155 -6.69 -1.10 -1.90
N HIS A 156 -5.78 -1.03 -0.93
CA HIS A 156 -5.94 -0.28 0.31
C HIS A 156 -4.84 0.78 0.40
N TYR A 157 -5.19 1.98 0.87
CA TYR A 157 -4.29 3.13 0.95
C TYR A 157 -4.38 3.77 2.33
N TYR A 158 -3.23 4.15 2.88
CA TYR A 158 -3.10 5.06 4.02
C TYR A 158 -2.89 6.48 3.49
N ILE A 159 -3.58 7.46 4.08
CA ILE A 159 -3.64 8.83 3.57
C ILE A 159 -3.02 9.76 4.61
N ASN A 160 -1.80 10.21 4.33
CA ASN A 160 -1.11 11.17 5.20
C ASN A 160 -1.66 12.58 5.00
N LYS A 161 -1.46 13.44 6.00
CA LYS A 161 -1.89 14.84 5.96
C LYS A 161 -1.11 15.67 4.91
N PRO A 162 -1.69 16.78 4.41
CA PRO A 162 -0.97 17.77 3.61
C PRO A 162 0.38 18.16 4.21
N GLY A 163 1.41 18.19 3.39
CA GLY A 163 2.80 18.46 3.77
C GLY A 163 3.63 17.20 4.08
N ILE A 164 3.01 16.03 4.18
CA ILE A 164 3.71 14.75 4.35
C ILE A 164 3.83 14.05 2.99
N GLY A 165 5.00 14.20 2.37
CA GLY A 165 5.35 13.56 1.11
C GLY A 165 5.64 12.07 1.25
N THR A 166 5.77 11.39 0.12
CA THR A 166 5.88 9.93 0.02
C THR A 166 7.04 9.31 0.82
N LYS A 167 8.22 9.94 0.84
CA LYS A 167 9.39 9.43 1.58
C LYS A 167 9.19 9.39 3.09
N GLN A 168 8.40 10.32 3.63
CA GLN A 168 8.08 10.39 5.05
C GLN A 168 6.82 9.58 5.38
N GLY A 169 5.82 9.61 4.50
CA GLY A 169 4.49 9.04 4.76
C GLY A 169 4.32 7.57 4.39
N CYS A 170 5.08 7.03 3.44
CA CYS A 170 4.93 5.64 2.98
C CYS A 170 5.98 4.73 3.62
N VAL A 171 5.95 4.71 4.95
CA VAL A 171 6.85 3.95 5.80
C VAL A 171 6.05 3.32 6.93
N TRP A 172 6.60 2.26 7.52
CA TRP A 172 6.13 1.82 8.83
C TRP A 172 6.64 2.81 9.88
N GLY A 173 5.72 3.55 10.51
CA GLY A 173 6.02 4.68 11.37
C GLY A 173 6.31 4.29 12.81
N LYS A 174 6.13 5.25 13.72
CA LYS A 174 6.13 5.05 15.19
C LYS A 174 4.79 5.51 15.75
N SER A 175 4.33 4.89 16.83
CA SER A 175 3.02 5.19 17.44
C SER A 175 2.87 6.63 17.95
N SER A 176 3.96 7.36 18.12
CA SER A 176 3.96 8.78 18.48
C SER A 176 3.68 9.74 17.31
N GLU A 177 3.65 9.25 16.07
CA GLU A 177 3.49 10.07 14.85
C GLU A 177 2.29 9.63 14.02
N ASP A 178 1.47 10.59 13.57
CA ASP A 178 0.25 10.35 12.78
C ASP A 178 0.53 10.18 11.28
N ILE A 179 1.51 9.34 10.95
CA ILE A 179 1.97 9.07 9.58
C ILE A 179 2.07 7.57 9.30
N GLY A 180 2.16 7.19 8.03
CA GLY A 180 2.32 5.78 7.65
C GLY A 180 1.14 4.93 8.12
N ASN A 181 1.43 3.85 8.85
CA ASN A 181 0.41 2.99 9.44
C ASN A 181 -0.48 3.68 10.48
N TRP A 182 -0.10 4.88 10.96
CA TRP A 182 -0.89 5.74 11.84
C TRP A 182 -1.46 6.97 11.13
N ALA A 183 -1.39 7.04 9.80
CA ALA A 183 -2.01 8.11 9.04
C ALA A 183 -3.52 8.22 9.39
N PRO A 184 -4.12 9.42 9.42
CA PRO A 184 -5.46 9.58 9.99
C PRO A 184 -6.58 8.89 9.22
N TYR A 185 -6.43 8.82 7.89
CA TYR A 185 -7.44 8.28 7.00
C TYR A 185 -6.91 7.12 6.17
N VAL A 186 -7.85 6.29 5.73
CA VAL A 186 -7.62 5.21 4.78
C VAL A 186 -8.62 5.26 3.63
N ALA A 187 -8.23 4.73 2.48
CA ALA A 187 -9.12 4.45 1.36
C ALA A 187 -9.02 2.99 0.92
N GLY A 188 -10.10 2.45 0.38
CA GLY A 188 -10.14 1.13 -0.23
C GLY A 188 -10.89 1.17 -1.56
N MET A 189 -10.42 0.45 -2.57
CA MET A 189 -11.08 0.42 -3.87
C MET A 189 -10.85 -0.85 -4.68
N ASN A 190 -11.88 -1.27 -5.41
CA ASN A 190 -11.85 -2.32 -6.41
C ASN A 190 -12.98 -2.15 -7.42
N MET A 191 -12.86 -2.78 -8.58
CA MET A 191 -13.89 -2.83 -9.60
C MET A 191 -14.42 -4.25 -9.76
N ASP A 192 -15.74 -4.41 -9.82
CA ASP A 192 -16.37 -5.69 -10.16
C ASP A 192 -16.35 -5.98 -11.68
N LYS A 193 -16.82 -7.18 -12.05
CA LYS A 193 -16.93 -7.60 -13.46
C LYS A 193 -17.92 -6.78 -14.29
N ASN A 194 -18.80 -6.01 -13.66
CA ASN A 194 -19.81 -5.19 -14.32
C ASN A 194 -19.32 -3.74 -14.52
N GLY A 195 -18.08 -3.43 -14.11
CA GLY A 195 -17.50 -2.10 -14.22
C GLY A 195 -17.89 -1.15 -13.08
N ASN A 196 -18.50 -1.66 -12.00
CA ASN A 196 -18.79 -0.84 -10.83
C ASN A 196 -17.54 -0.74 -9.96
N THR A 197 -17.08 0.48 -9.71
CA THR A 197 -15.97 0.76 -8.79
C THR A 197 -16.52 1.12 -7.43
N PHE A 198 -16.14 0.37 -6.40
CA PHE A 198 -16.44 0.66 -5.01
C PHE A 198 -15.29 1.48 -4.44
N VAL A 199 -15.60 2.64 -3.86
CA VAL A 199 -14.61 3.54 -3.25
C VAL A 199 -15.03 3.80 -1.82
N LYS A 200 -14.21 3.33 -0.88
CA LYS A 200 -14.37 3.54 0.56
C LYS A 200 -13.37 4.58 1.02
N ILE A 201 -13.81 5.54 1.83
CA ILE A 201 -12.94 6.39 2.67
C ILE A 201 -13.36 6.24 4.13
N GLY A 202 -12.42 6.32 5.05
CA GLY A 202 -12.70 6.21 6.47
C GLY A 202 -11.55 6.68 7.34
N TYR A 203 -11.82 6.78 8.64
CA TYR A 203 -10.76 6.89 9.64
C TYR A 203 -9.94 5.60 9.68
N ASN A 204 -8.64 5.73 9.92
CA ASN A 204 -7.77 4.60 10.19
C ASN A 204 -8.02 4.09 11.63
N PRO A 205 -8.37 2.81 11.85
CA PRO A 205 -8.53 2.26 13.19
C PRO A 205 -7.33 2.49 14.11
N LYS A 206 -6.10 2.37 13.60
CA LYS A 206 -4.88 2.65 14.40
C LYS A 206 -4.79 4.11 14.86
N TYR A 207 -5.24 5.05 14.02
CA TYR A 207 -5.35 6.44 14.43
C TYR A 207 -6.42 6.61 15.51
N ILE A 208 -7.53 5.85 15.40
CA ILE A 208 -8.60 5.89 16.39
C ILE A 208 -8.13 5.45 17.77
N ASP A 209 -7.35 4.36 17.81
CA ASP A 209 -6.85 3.77 19.04
C ASP A 209 -5.78 4.64 19.71
N ASP A 210 -4.81 5.14 18.93
CA ASP A 210 -3.59 5.76 19.48
C ASP A 210 -3.61 7.31 19.52
N PHE A 211 -4.51 7.96 18.76
CA PHE A 211 -4.65 9.42 18.69
C PHE A 211 -6.04 9.90 19.13
N ASN A 212 -6.61 9.24 20.14
CA ASN A 212 -7.98 9.49 20.59
C ASN A 212 -8.30 10.98 20.83
N GLY A 213 -9.39 11.45 20.22
CA GLY A 213 -9.86 12.83 20.31
C GLY A 213 -9.12 13.84 19.42
N LYS A 214 -8.01 13.45 18.78
CA LYS A 214 -7.25 14.35 17.89
C LYS A 214 -7.93 14.46 16.53
N VAL A 215 -8.56 15.60 16.26
CA VAL A 215 -9.17 15.89 14.96
C VAL A 215 -8.08 16.27 13.95
N PRO A 216 -7.96 15.59 12.79
CA PRO A 216 -7.04 15.99 11.73
C PRO A 216 -7.39 17.38 11.19
N ASN A 217 -6.40 18.16 10.76
CA ASN A 217 -6.58 19.50 10.20
C ASN A 217 -6.87 19.52 8.68
N PHE A 218 -7.28 18.39 8.12
CA PHE A 218 -7.63 18.24 6.72
C PHE A 218 -8.77 17.23 6.59
N GLY A 219 -9.60 17.37 5.56
CA GLY A 219 -10.71 16.47 5.25
C GLY A 219 -10.54 15.80 3.90
N ILE A 220 -11.35 14.76 3.70
CA ILE A 220 -11.45 14.04 2.43
C ILE A 220 -12.91 13.78 2.08
N ARG A 221 -13.25 13.83 0.79
CA ARG A 221 -14.59 13.48 0.29
C ARG A 221 -14.53 12.79 -1.06
N ILE A 222 -15.55 12.00 -1.36
CA ILE A 222 -15.71 11.42 -2.69
C ILE A 222 -16.65 12.29 -3.52
N VAL A 223 -16.19 12.69 -4.70
CA VAL A 223 -17.02 13.32 -5.75
C VAL A 223 -16.98 12.45 -7.00
N CYS A 224 -17.93 12.68 -7.92
CA CYS A 224 -17.96 12.00 -9.20
C CYS A 224 -18.06 12.99 -10.34
N ASP A 225 -17.44 12.63 -11.48
CA ASP A 225 -17.55 13.43 -12.70
C ASP A 225 -18.99 13.45 -13.21
N ASP A 226 -19.69 12.31 -13.13
CA ASP A 226 -21.13 12.18 -13.38
C ASP A 226 -21.83 11.69 -12.11
N LYS A 227 -22.52 12.62 -11.43
CA LYS A 227 -23.25 12.33 -10.18
C LYS A 227 -24.36 11.30 -10.36
N SER A 228 -24.99 11.23 -11.54
CA SER A 228 -26.08 10.28 -11.81
C SER A 228 -25.59 8.82 -11.86
N LYS A 229 -24.29 8.62 -12.05
CA LYS A 229 -23.63 7.32 -12.07
C LYS A 229 -22.95 6.96 -10.76
N CYS A 230 -23.19 7.71 -9.68
CA CYS A 230 -22.61 7.43 -8.39
C CYS A 230 -23.68 7.27 -7.30
N ASN A 231 -23.68 6.08 -6.72
CA ASN A 231 -24.51 5.77 -5.56
C ASN A 231 -23.70 6.01 -4.29
N GLY A 232 -24.33 6.54 -3.24
CA GLY A 232 -23.66 6.76 -1.95
C GLY A 232 -22.92 8.10 -1.81
N LEU A 233 -23.17 9.07 -2.70
CA LEU A 233 -22.58 10.43 -2.66
C LEU A 233 -22.84 11.14 -1.32
N GLU A 234 -22.16 12.26 -1.09
CA GLU A 234 -22.07 12.95 0.21
C GLU A 234 -21.23 12.18 1.25
N CYS A 235 -20.46 11.19 0.77
CA CYS A 235 -19.43 10.51 1.53
C CYS A 235 -18.25 11.47 1.79
N GLU A 236 -18.17 11.98 3.01
CA GLU A 236 -17.23 13.02 3.42
C GLU A 236 -16.76 12.84 4.87
N ILE A 237 -15.47 13.09 5.09
CA ILE A 237 -14.84 13.28 6.39
C ILE A 237 -14.44 14.75 6.47
N ASN A 238 -15.17 15.53 7.27
CA ASN A 238 -14.88 16.95 7.48
C ASN A 238 -14.44 17.18 8.93
N PRO A 239 -13.22 17.70 9.18
CA PRO A 239 -12.76 18.06 10.52
C PRO A 239 -13.75 18.90 11.35
N LYS A 240 -14.58 19.73 10.70
CA LYS A 240 -15.60 20.55 11.39
C LYS A 240 -16.70 19.71 12.06
N ASP A 241 -16.88 18.45 11.65
CA ASP A 241 -17.82 17.53 12.27
C ASP A 241 -17.29 16.92 13.57
N GLY A 242 -16.00 17.10 13.83
CA GLY A 242 -15.31 16.56 14.98
C GLY A 242 -14.69 15.19 14.73
N TYR A 243 -14.15 14.64 15.81
CA TYR A 243 -13.35 13.42 15.79
C TYR A 243 -14.16 12.19 15.36
N ASN A 244 -13.59 11.38 14.47
CA ASN A 244 -14.14 10.12 14.00
C ASN A 244 -15.59 10.24 13.47
N LYS A 245 -15.90 11.35 12.76
CA LYS A 245 -17.19 11.58 12.12
C LYS A 245 -17.09 11.48 10.62
N VAL A 246 -18.01 10.70 10.04
CA VAL A 246 -18.18 10.55 8.60
C VAL A 246 -19.64 10.82 8.22
N ARG A 247 -19.83 11.57 7.12
CA ARG A 247 -21.11 11.82 6.45
C ARG A 247 -21.30 10.88 5.26
N GLY A 248 -22.54 10.76 4.81
CA GLY A 248 -22.94 9.97 3.64
C GLY A 248 -24.03 8.94 3.97
N PRO A 249 -24.84 8.55 2.97
CA PRO A 249 -25.96 7.63 3.15
C PRO A 249 -25.49 6.17 3.30
N SER A 250 -24.32 5.84 2.77
CA SER A 250 -23.70 4.50 2.86
C SER A 250 -22.51 4.52 3.82
N LYS A 251 -22.77 4.86 5.09
CA LYS A 251 -21.76 4.92 6.15
C LYS A 251 -21.87 3.75 7.13
N GLY A 252 -20.77 3.44 7.81
CA GLY A 252 -20.70 2.40 8.81
C GLY A 252 -19.56 2.62 9.80
N VAL A 253 -19.41 1.67 10.71
CA VAL A 253 -18.33 1.63 11.72
C VAL A 253 -17.65 0.27 11.62
N SER A 254 -16.32 0.24 11.62
CA SER A 254 -15.54 -0.98 11.72
C SER A 254 -14.31 -0.70 12.56
N LEU A 255 -14.01 -1.57 13.54
CA LEU A 255 -12.91 -1.38 14.48
C LEU A 255 -12.92 0.02 15.11
N ASN A 256 -14.09 0.45 15.59
CA ASN A 256 -14.36 1.79 16.12
C ASN A 256 -14.18 2.96 15.13
N ALA A 257 -13.69 2.75 13.91
CA ALA A 257 -13.49 3.79 12.92
C ALA A 257 -14.70 3.94 11.98
N GLN A 258 -15.18 5.17 11.81
CA GLN A 258 -16.24 5.47 10.86
C GLN A 258 -15.73 5.50 9.42
N TYR A 259 -16.58 5.06 8.49
CA TYR A 259 -16.30 5.08 7.05
C TYR A 259 -17.57 5.34 6.24
N CYS A 260 -17.40 5.70 4.97
CA CYS A 260 -18.48 5.74 3.98
C CYS A 260 -18.01 5.19 2.63
N ILE A 261 -18.97 4.83 1.78
CA ILE A 261 -18.73 4.17 0.49
C ILE A 261 -19.49 4.91 -0.60
N VAL A 262 -18.84 5.11 -1.74
CA VAL A 262 -19.47 5.48 -3.02
C VAL A 262 -19.24 4.37 -4.03
N THR A 263 -20.26 4.05 -4.80
CA THR A 263 -20.16 3.14 -5.95
C THR A 263 -20.30 3.94 -7.24
N ALA A 264 -19.23 4.05 -8.02
CA ALA A 264 -19.24 4.61 -9.37
C ALA A 264 -19.56 3.50 -10.37
N THR A 265 -20.70 3.59 -11.05
CA THR A 265 -21.22 2.53 -11.91
C THR A 265 -20.71 2.64 -13.34
N ASN A 266 -20.69 1.52 -14.06
CA ASN A 266 -20.41 1.47 -15.50
C ASN A 266 -19.14 2.23 -15.92
N TYR A 267 -18.03 1.98 -15.24
CA TYR A 267 -16.72 2.63 -15.49
C TYR A 267 -16.73 4.16 -15.28
N SER A 268 -17.74 4.72 -14.60
CA SER A 268 -17.74 6.13 -14.22
C SER A 268 -16.57 6.43 -13.27
N LYS A 269 -16.16 7.70 -13.27
CA LYS A 269 -15.00 8.17 -12.53
C LYS A 269 -15.42 8.82 -11.22
N ALA A 270 -14.77 8.40 -10.14
CA ALA A 270 -14.82 9.03 -8.84
C ALA A 270 -13.48 9.72 -8.54
N LYS A 271 -13.53 10.76 -7.69
CA LYS A 271 -12.35 11.46 -7.21
C LYS A 271 -12.42 11.56 -5.70
N ILE A 272 -11.31 11.27 -5.03
CA ILE A 272 -11.12 11.61 -3.63
C ILE A 272 -10.54 13.02 -3.59
N GLU A 273 -11.32 14.00 -3.15
CA GLU A 273 -10.80 15.35 -2.92
C GLU A 273 -10.19 15.46 -1.54
N VAL A 274 -8.98 16.00 -1.46
CA VAL A 274 -8.31 16.35 -0.20
C VAL A 274 -8.36 17.86 -0.01
N PHE A 275 -8.76 18.33 1.15
CA PHE A 275 -8.88 19.76 1.46
C PHE A 275 -8.43 20.09 2.88
N GLU A 276 -7.84 21.26 3.10
CA GLU A 276 -7.56 21.80 4.45
C GLU A 276 -8.82 22.49 5.02
N VAL A 277 -8.88 22.62 6.34
CA VAL A 277 -9.97 23.27 7.10
C VAL A 277 -9.48 24.49 7.86
#